data_AF-A0A350M5R1-F1
#
_entry.id   AF-A0A350M5R1-F1
#
_cell.length_a   1.000
_cell.length_b   1.000
_cell.length_c   1.000
_cell.angle_alpha   90.00
_cell.angle_beta   90.00
_cell.angle_gamma   90.00
#
_symmetry.space_group_name_H-M   'P 1'
#
loop_
_entity.id
_entity.type
_entity.pdbx_description
1 polymer ?
#
loop_
_entity_poly.entity_id
_entity_poly.type
_entity_poly.pdbx_seq_one_letter_code
_entity_poly.pdbx_strand_id
1 'polypeptide(L)'
;MHRFLLVAISVLFISKGFSQGVWCAFDSENEAKFNQLSIQDQIKAEKDRKRIFSNAQIQHSKSGPIYTIPTVIHVIHDDCDGNISMEQIREGMRILNEDFRRQNSDTINTRPIFQGVAADAEIQFVLANLDPNGNCTEGVVRVNSPLTNSASPRDAVKSVSYWNSSKYFNIWLVNSIESSGSVGTILGYAQFPYFGSSSTYGLVCRHDEWSNIGTATGASARGRVPSHEVGHCLGLYRTFQGSCGSNCNNSGDEICD
;
A
#
# COMPACT_ATOMS: atom_id res chain seq x y z
N MET A 1 33.68 26.42 -57.37
CA MET A 1 33.88 25.70 -56.10
C MET A 1 32.60 25.83 -55.27
N HIS A 2 31.78 24.78 -55.25
CA HIS A 2 30.47 24.78 -54.57
C HIS A 2 30.64 24.59 -53.06
N ARG A 3 30.04 25.49 -52.27
CA ARG A 3 30.02 25.42 -50.80
C ARG A 3 28.87 24.51 -50.38
N PHE A 4 29.18 23.35 -49.81
CA PHE A 4 28.21 22.47 -49.18
C PHE A 4 27.85 23.00 -47.78
N LEU A 5 26.57 23.24 -47.55
CA LEU A 5 26.00 23.58 -46.25
C LEU A 5 25.72 22.26 -45.49
N LEU A 6 26.50 21.95 -44.46
CA LEU A 6 26.25 20.81 -43.58
C LEU A 6 25.18 21.20 -42.55
N VAL A 7 23.98 20.66 -42.72
CA VAL A 7 22.90 20.74 -41.72
C VAL A 7 23.14 19.65 -40.67
N ALA A 8 23.51 20.05 -39.46
CA ALA A 8 23.63 19.15 -38.33
C ALA A 8 22.22 18.80 -37.81
N ILE A 9 21.79 17.55 -38.04
CA ILE A 9 20.57 16.99 -37.45
C ILE A 9 20.88 16.61 -36.00
N SER A 10 20.44 17.43 -35.06
CA SER A 10 20.47 17.11 -33.63
C SER A 10 19.44 16.03 -33.32
N VAL A 11 19.92 14.80 -33.14
CA VAL A 11 19.11 13.68 -32.63
C VAL A 11 18.81 13.96 -31.16
N LEU A 12 17.57 14.34 -30.87
CA LEU A 12 17.01 14.39 -29.52
C LEU A 12 16.95 12.97 -28.97
N PHE A 13 17.90 12.62 -28.11
CA PHE A 13 17.81 11.45 -27.26
C PHE A 13 16.66 11.67 -26.28
N ILE A 14 15.51 11.05 -26.55
CA ILE A 14 14.45 10.87 -25.58
C ILE A 14 15.01 9.90 -24.53
N SER A 15 15.46 10.43 -23.40
CA SER A 15 15.75 9.63 -22.22
C SER A 15 14.43 8.97 -21.80
N LYS A 16 14.33 7.66 -22.02
CA LYS A 16 13.29 6.86 -21.38
C LYS A 16 13.46 7.06 -19.88
N GLY A 17 12.48 7.72 -19.25
CA GLY A 17 12.41 7.81 -17.81
C GLY A 17 12.55 6.41 -17.23
N PHE A 18 13.41 6.28 -16.22
CA PHE A 18 13.53 5.04 -15.46
C PHE A 18 12.14 4.69 -14.90
N SER A 19 11.51 3.65 -15.45
CA SER A 19 10.40 2.99 -14.78
C SER A 19 10.94 2.48 -13.45
N GLN A 20 10.37 2.94 -12.35
CA GLN A 20 10.56 2.27 -11.07
C GLN A 20 10.13 0.80 -11.27
N GLY A 21 10.90 -0.15 -10.73
CA GLY A 21 10.49 -1.56 -10.78
C GLY A 21 9.08 -1.70 -10.19
N VAL A 22 8.24 -2.56 -10.77
CA VAL A 22 6.87 -2.77 -10.29
C VAL A 22 6.94 -3.57 -8.98
N TRP A 23 7.19 -2.88 -7.87
CA TRP A 23 7.26 -3.46 -6.53
C TRP A 23 5.91 -3.46 -5.81
N CYS A 24 4.97 -2.67 -6.31
CA CYS A 24 3.61 -2.53 -5.80
C CYS A 24 2.62 -2.85 -6.92
N ALA A 25 1.71 -3.78 -6.66
CA ALA A 25 0.69 -4.25 -7.60
C ALA A 25 -0.59 -3.41 -7.60
N PHE A 26 -0.61 -2.33 -6.82
CA PHE A 26 -1.79 -1.55 -6.50
C PHE A 26 -2.64 -1.13 -7.71
N ASP A 27 -2.04 -0.48 -8.71
CA ASP A 27 -2.82 0.07 -9.84
C ASP A 27 -3.47 -1.03 -10.66
N SER A 28 -2.74 -2.09 -11.00
CA SER A 28 -3.27 -3.18 -11.81
C SER A 28 -4.44 -3.87 -11.11
N GLU A 29 -4.35 -4.06 -9.78
CA GLU A 29 -5.43 -4.69 -9.01
C GLU A 29 -6.66 -3.77 -8.90
N ASN A 30 -6.44 -2.49 -8.60
CA ASN A 30 -7.54 -1.55 -8.41
C ASN A 30 -8.22 -1.19 -9.73
N GLU A 31 -7.47 -1.07 -10.83
CA GLU A 31 -8.01 -0.91 -12.18
C GLU A 31 -8.85 -2.13 -12.58
N ALA A 32 -8.35 -3.36 -12.39
CA ALA A 32 -9.10 -4.57 -12.68
C ALA A 32 -10.41 -4.64 -11.88
N LYS A 33 -10.37 -4.31 -10.58
CA LYS A 33 -11.55 -4.22 -9.72
C LYS A 33 -12.53 -3.16 -10.19
N PHE A 34 -12.05 -1.95 -10.49
CA PHE A 34 -12.90 -0.84 -10.91
C PHE A 34 -13.60 -1.12 -12.24
N ASN A 35 -12.88 -1.73 -13.19
CA ASN A 35 -13.40 -2.08 -14.51
C ASN A 35 -14.45 -3.22 -14.47
N GLN A 36 -14.49 -4.00 -13.39
CA GLN A 36 -15.52 -5.04 -13.17
C GLN A 36 -16.82 -4.48 -12.56
N LEU A 37 -16.83 -3.23 -12.08
CA LEU A 37 -18.00 -2.61 -11.46
C LEU A 37 -19.05 -2.22 -12.50
N SER A 38 -20.30 -2.10 -12.05
CA SER A 38 -21.33 -1.43 -12.84
C SER A 38 -21.00 0.05 -13.02
N ILE A 39 -21.48 0.68 -14.10
CA ILE A 39 -21.29 2.13 -14.33
C ILE A 39 -21.79 2.96 -13.14
N GLN A 40 -22.88 2.53 -12.49
CA GLN A 40 -23.43 3.24 -11.33
C GLN A 40 -22.48 3.18 -10.13
N ASP A 41 -21.85 2.02 -9.90
CA ASP A 41 -20.89 1.85 -8.81
C ASP A 41 -19.58 2.60 -9.08
N GLN A 42 -19.13 2.68 -10.34
CA GLN A 42 -17.98 3.51 -10.73
C GLN A 42 -18.25 4.99 -10.45
N ILE A 43 -19.42 5.50 -10.86
CA ILE A 43 -19.82 6.89 -10.59
C ILE A 43 -19.89 7.15 -9.08
N LYS A 44 -20.45 6.20 -8.32
CA LYS A 44 -20.53 6.30 -6.87
C LYS A 44 -19.14 6.36 -6.23
N ALA A 45 -18.23 5.49 -6.63
CA ALA A 45 -16.86 5.45 -6.12
C ALA A 45 -16.12 6.77 -6.37
N GLU A 46 -16.18 7.31 -7.60
CA GLU A 46 -15.58 8.61 -7.92
C GLU A 46 -16.21 9.77 -7.13
N LYS A 47 -17.53 9.72 -6.91
CA LYS A 47 -18.23 10.72 -6.10
C LYS A 47 -17.82 10.65 -4.63
N ASP A 48 -17.74 9.44 -4.07
CA ASP A 48 -17.31 9.22 -2.69
C ASP A 48 -15.86 9.68 -2.48
N ARG A 49 -14.97 9.35 -3.43
CA ARG A 49 -13.59 9.83 -3.47
C ARG A 49 -13.52 11.36 -3.43
N LYS A 50 -14.14 12.04 -4.40
CA LYS A 50 -14.14 13.52 -4.49
C LYS A 50 -14.69 14.18 -3.23
N ARG A 51 -15.75 13.61 -2.65
CA ARG A 51 -16.36 14.13 -1.42
C ARG A 51 -15.40 14.04 -0.22
N ILE A 52 -14.68 12.93 -0.07
CA ILE A 52 -13.73 12.75 1.04
C ILE A 52 -12.58 13.75 0.91
N PHE A 53 -11.98 13.87 -0.27
CA PHE A 53 -10.89 14.82 -0.52
C PHE A 53 -11.32 16.29 -0.37
N SER A 54 -12.50 16.67 -0.86
CA SER A 54 -13.00 18.04 -0.68
C SER A 54 -13.24 18.40 0.79
N ASN A 55 -13.67 17.43 1.60
CA ASN A 55 -13.88 17.65 3.03
C ASN A 55 -12.55 17.75 3.79
N ALA A 56 -11.53 16.98 3.39
CA ALA A 56 -10.19 17.03 3.98
C ALA A 56 -9.52 18.40 3.77
N GLN A 57 -9.64 18.99 2.58
CA GLN A 57 -9.09 20.34 2.28
C GLN A 57 -9.71 21.46 3.14
N ILE A 58 -10.92 21.26 3.67
CA ILE A 58 -11.62 22.27 4.49
C ILE A 58 -11.21 22.16 5.97
N GLN A 59 -10.71 21.00 6.42
CA GLN A 59 -10.32 20.75 7.81
C GLN A 59 -8.79 20.88 8.02
N HIS A 60 -8.23 22.04 7.70
CA HIS A 60 -6.86 22.40 8.12
C HIS A 60 -6.82 22.85 9.59
N SER A 61 -7.06 21.94 10.53
CA SER A 61 -6.88 22.25 11.96
C SER A 61 -6.15 21.14 12.70
N LYS A 62 -5.05 21.56 13.36
CA LYS A 62 -4.36 21.06 14.57
C LYS A 62 -4.58 19.60 14.98
N SER A 63 -3.46 18.95 15.34
CA SER A 63 -3.34 17.67 16.05
C SER A 63 -4.65 17.19 16.70
N GLY A 64 -5.22 16.14 16.14
CA GLY A 64 -6.44 15.49 16.57
C GLY A 64 -6.16 14.31 17.52
N PRO A 65 -7.20 13.61 17.97
CA PRO A 65 -7.01 12.38 18.74
C PRO A 65 -6.35 11.31 17.85
N ILE A 66 -5.51 10.47 18.47
CA ILE A 66 -4.92 9.32 17.77
C ILE A 66 -6.02 8.32 17.40
N TYR A 67 -6.15 8.03 16.11
CA TYR A 67 -7.07 7.01 15.59
C TYR A 67 -6.48 5.62 15.82
N THR A 68 -7.05 4.87 16.76
CA THR A 68 -6.63 3.50 17.04
C THR A 68 -7.42 2.51 16.19
N ILE A 69 -6.73 1.79 15.31
CA ILE A 69 -7.31 0.87 14.34
C ILE A 69 -7.03 -0.58 14.80
N PRO A 70 -8.07 -1.37 15.16
CA PRO A 70 -7.92 -2.79 15.41
C PRO A 70 -7.50 -3.51 14.13
N THR A 71 -6.41 -4.26 14.19
CA THR A 71 -5.79 -4.92 13.04
C THR A 71 -5.72 -6.43 13.28
N VAL A 72 -6.02 -7.20 12.23
CA VAL A 72 -5.80 -8.64 12.20
C VAL A 72 -4.78 -8.99 11.12
N ILE A 73 -3.79 -9.82 11.49
CA ILE A 73 -2.78 -10.35 10.58
C ILE A 73 -3.17 -11.78 10.21
N HIS A 74 -3.39 -12.02 8.92
CA HIS A 74 -3.62 -13.34 8.36
C HIS A 74 -2.31 -13.84 7.76
N VAL A 75 -1.60 -14.72 8.48
CA VAL A 75 -0.39 -15.38 7.96
C VAL A 75 -0.84 -16.57 7.14
N ILE A 76 -0.74 -16.45 5.81
CA ILE A 76 -1.03 -17.56 4.91
C ILE A 76 0.31 -18.23 4.60
N HIS A 77 0.46 -19.51 4.95
CA HIS A 77 1.74 -20.21 4.87
C HIS A 77 1.57 -21.62 4.30
N ASP A 78 2.70 -22.28 4.05
CA ASP A 78 2.81 -23.67 3.60
C ASP A 78 3.64 -24.51 4.60
N ASP A 79 3.61 -24.10 5.88
CA ASP A 79 4.37 -24.67 7.02
C ASP A 79 5.90 -24.55 6.92
N CYS A 80 6.39 -23.77 5.95
CA CYS A 80 7.80 -23.44 5.80
C CYS A 80 8.09 -22.03 6.38
N ASP A 81 9.07 -21.32 5.80
CA ASP A 81 9.54 -20.01 6.25
C ASP A 81 8.45 -18.92 6.28
N GLY A 82 7.37 -19.08 5.51
CA GLY A 82 6.21 -18.18 5.50
C GLY A 82 5.44 -18.11 6.81
N ASN A 83 5.57 -19.12 7.67
CA ASN A 83 4.91 -19.16 8.98
C ASN A 83 5.69 -18.32 10.02
N ILE A 84 5.79 -17.01 9.78
CA ILE A 84 6.67 -16.11 10.54
C ILE A 84 6.32 -16.01 12.03
N SER A 85 7.32 -15.74 12.86
CA SER A 85 7.15 -15.69 14.31
C SER A 85 6.26 -14.52 14.77
N MET A 86 5.68 -14.64 15.97
CA MET A 86 4.97 -13.52 16.60
C MET A 86 5.88 -12.30 16.85
N GLU A 87 7.18 -12.52 17.02
CA GLU A 87 8.17 -11.45 17.17
C GLU A 87 8.28 -10.64 15.88
N GLN A 88 8.40 -11.32 14.72
CA GLN A 88 8.42 -10.66 13.41
C GLN A 88 7.11 -9.90 13.13
N ILE A 89 5.97 -10.48 13.53
CA ILE A 89 4.67 -9.81 13.40
C ILE A 89 4.63 -8.51 14.21
N ARG A 90 5.00 -8.57 15.49
CA ARG A 90 5.02 -7.40 16.39
C ARG A 90 6.01 -6.35 15.93
N GLU A 91 7.14 -6.76 15.37
CA GLU A 91 8.14 -5.82 14.83
C GLU A 91 7.61 -5.05 13.63
N GLY A 92 6.94 -5.72 12.68
CA GLY A 92 6.29 -5.01 11.57
C GLY A 92 5.17 -4.06 12.06
N MET A 93 4.40 -4.46 13.09
CA MET A 93 3.42 -3.55 13.72
C MET A 93 4.10 -2.34 14.37
N ARG A 94 5.26 -2.51 15.02
CA ARG A 94 6.04 -1.41 15.60
C ARG A 94 6.49 -0.44 14.51
N ILE A 95 7.12 -0.96 13.46
CA ILE A 95 7.62 -0.18 12.31
C ILE A 95 6.48 0.60 11.62
N LEU A 96 5.35 -0.07 11.38
CA LEU A 96 4.16 0.56 10.79
C LEU A 96 3.68 1.74 11.65
N ASN A 97 3.58 1.56 12.97
CA ASN A 97 3.19 2.64 13.87
C ASN A 97 4.21 3.77 13.91
N GLU A 98 5.51 3.47 13.86
CA GLU A 98 6.53 4.51 13.80
C GLU A 98 6.39 5.40 12.56
N ASP A 99 6.09 4.81 11.40
CA ASP A 99 5.88 5.57 10.17
C ASP A 99 4.64 6.45 10.24
N PHE A 100 3.51 5.87 10.68
CA PHE A 100 2.24 6.61 10.79
C PHE A 100 2.22 7.63 11.93
N ARG A 101 3.17 7.53 12.88
CA ARG A 101 3.35 8.48 13.97
C ARG A 101 4.55 9.42 13.80
N ARG A 102 5.28 9.29 12.68
CA ARG A 102 6.54 10.02 12.43
C ARG A 102 7.56 9.87 13.57
N GLN A 103 7.60 8.69 14.19
CA GLN A 103 8.51 8.32 15.28
C GLN A 103 9.72 7.51 14.79
N ASN A 104 9.77 7.20 13.49
CA ASN A 104 10.87 6.51 12.84
C ASN A 104 12.18 7.31 12.93
N SER A 105 13.29 6.64 13.29
CA SER A 105 14.58 7.29 13.53
C SER A 105 15.19 7.93 12.26
N ASP A 106 14.84 7.43 11.09
CA ASP A 106 15.28 7.94 9.78
C ASP A 106 14.55 9.22 9.35
N THR A 107 13.62 9.76 10.17
CA THR A 107 13.05 11.11 9.98
C THR A 107 14.11 12.20 9.87
N ILE A 108 15.27 12.01 10.51
CA ILE A 108 16.44 12.90 10.38
C ILE A 108 16.96 13.02 8.94
N ASN A 109 16.71 12.03 8.09
CA ASN A 109 17.09 12.02 6.67
C ASN A 109 16.07 12.76 5.79
N THR A 110 14.97 13.27 6.35
CA THR A 110 14.01 14.12 5.60
C THR A 110 14.75 15.35 5.09
N ARG A 111 14.76 15.54 3.75
CA ARG A 111 15.41 16.69 3.13
C ARG A 111 14.84 17.99 3.72
N PRO A 112 15.67 19.01 4.03
CA PRO A 112 15.21 20.24 4.68
C PRO A 112 14.01 20.91 4.00
N ILE A 113 13.96 20.89 2.67
CA ILE A 113 12.85 21.47 1.89
C ILE A 113 11.49 20.79 2.14
N PHE A 114 11.48 19.52 2.56
CA PHE A 114 10.26 18.76 2.83
C PHE A 114 9.90 18.70 4.33
N GLN A 115 10.73 19.26 5.22
CA GLN A 115 10.47 19.20 6.66
C GLN A 115 9.18 19.93 7.05
N GLY A 116 8.81 20.99 6.32
CA GLY A 116 7.61 21.79 6.60
C GLY A 116 6.29 21.10 6.25
N VAL A 117 6.32 20.04 5.44
CA VAL A 117 5.12 19.32 4.95
C VAL A 117 5.06 17.88 5.48
N ALA A 118 6.08 17.47 6.23
CA ALA A 118 6.15 16.12 6.74
C ALA A 118 5.30 15.96 8.02
N ALA A 119 4.39 14.98 8.04
CA ALA A 119 3.32 14.90 9.03
C ALA A 119 3.38 13.65 9.93
N ASP A 120 2.88 13.80 11.17
CA ASP A 120 2.35 12.69 12.00
C ASP A 120 0.91 12.45 11.50
N ALA A 121 0.60 11.23 11.03
CA ALA A 121 -0.73 10.90 10.54
C ALA A 121 -1.74 10.64 11.68
N GLU A 122 -1.26 10.55 12.92
CA GLU A 122 -2.05 10.34 14.14
C GLU A 122 -2.85 9.03 14.09
N ILE A 123 -2.32 8.01 13.42
CA ILE A 123 -2.92 6.67 13.31
C ILE A 123 -2.06 5.68 14.09
N GLN A 124 -2.72 4.84 14.89
CA GLN A 124 -2.11 3.75 15.63
C GLN A 124 -2.80 2.43 15.28
N PHE A 125 -2.07 1.48 14.75
CA PHE A 125 -2.52 0.11 14.53
C PHE A 125 -2.22 -0.75 15.76
N VAL A 126 -3.22 -1.50 16.21
CA VAL A 126 -3.08 -2.43 17.35
C VAL A 126 -3.59 -3.80 16.92
N LEU A 127 -2.89 -4.87 17.31
CA LEU A 127 -3.42 -6.22 17.11
C LEU A 127 -4.75 -6.33 17.87
N ALA A 128 -5.75 -6.91 17.19
CA ALA A 128 -7.06 -7.10 17.78
C ALA A 128 -7.00 -8.08 18.97
N ASN A 129 -7.62 -7.71 20.08
CA ASN A 129 -7.68 -8.58 21.27
C ASN A 129 -8.98 -9.40 21.36
N LEU A 130 -9.97 -9.09 20.50
CA LEU A 130 -11.23 -9.81 20.38
C LEU A 130 -11.46 -10.19 18.92
N ASP A 131 -11.79 -11.46 18.68
CA ASP A 131 -12.16 -11.98 17.36
C ASP A 131 -13.61 -11.55 16.99
N PRO A 132 -14.08 -11.83 15.75
CA PRO A 132 -15.43 -11.45 15.32
C PRO A 132 -16.57 -12.07 16.15
N ASN A 133 -16.30 -13.16 16.87
CA ASN A 133 -17.24 -13.85 17.75
C ASN A 133 -17.15 -13.36 19.21
N GLY A 134 -16.23 -12.44 19.51
CA GLY A 134 -16.00 -11.88 20.85
C GLY A 134 -15.06 -12.71 21.73
N ASN A 135 -14.35 -13.70 21.18
CA ASN A 135 -13.36 -14.47 21.94
C ASN A 135 -12.02 -13.75 22.01
N CYS A 136 -11.25 -14.00 23.07
CA CYS A 136 -9.87 -13.51 23.18
C CYS A 136 -8.99 -14.04 22.05
N THR A 137 -8.16 -13.18 21.49
CA THR A 137 -7.22 -13.50 20.40
C THR A 137 -5.97 -12.64 20.51
N GLU A 138 -4.89 -13.07 19.87
CA GLU A 138 -3.67 -12.27 19.71
C GLU A 138 -3.69 -11.39 18.45
N GLY A 139 -4.82 -11.37 17.72
CA GLY A 139 -4.98 -10.59 16.49
C GLY A 139 -4.24 -11.21 15.29
N VAL A 140 -3.90 -12.49 15.38
CA VAL A 140 -3.19 -13.23 14.33
C VAL A 140 -3.95 -14.51 14.02
N VAL A 141 -4.23 -14.71 12.74
CA VAL A 141 -4.80 -15.96 12.19
C VAL A 141 -3.73 -16.60 11.30
N ARG A 142 -3.49 -17.89 11.50
CA ARG A 142 -2.53 -18.67 10.69
C ARG A 142 -3.29 -19.69 9.86
N VAL A 143 -3.09 -19.67 8.55
CA VAL A 143 -3.80 -20.53 7.60
C VAL A 143 -2.78 -21.23 6.72
N ASN A 144 -2.72 -22.56 6.80
CA ASN A 144 -1.98 -23.35 5.82
C ASN A 144 -2.77 -23.38 4.51
N SER A 145 -2.21 -22.80 3.45
CA SER A 145 -2.82 -22.79 2.12
C SER A 145 -1.77 -22.60 1.02
N PRO A 146 -1.86 -23.34 -0.10
CA PRO A 146 -0.95 -23.14 -1.23
C PRO A 146 -1.09 -21.75 -1.88
N LEU A 147 -2.19 -21.04 -1.61
CA LEU A 147 -2.40 -19.67 -2.10
C LEU A 147 -1.41 -18.65 -1.53
N THR A 148 -0.60 -19.02 -0.52
CA THR A 148 0.55 -18.20 -0.10
C THR A 148 1.59 -18.01 -1.21
N ASN A 149 1.69 -18.98 -2.12
CA ASN A 149 2.63 -18.97 -3.22
C ASN A 149 1.92 -18.51 -4.50
N SER A 150 1.94 -17.21 -4.77
CA SER A 150 1.48 -16.63 -6.04
C SER A 150 0.01 -16.97 -6.38
N ALA A 151 -0.92 -16.60 -5.50
CA ALA A 151 -2.36 -16.73 -5.78
C ALA A 151 -2.74 -16.12 -7.15
N SER A 152 -3.58 -16.83 -7.90
CA SER A 152 -4.13 -16.38 -9.18
C SER A 152 -5.62 -16.73 -9.25
N PRO A 153 -6.54 -15.75 -9.35
CA PRO A 153 -6.31 -14.30 -9.30
C PRO A 153 -5.67 -13.87 -7.96
N ARG A 154 -4.94 -12.74 -7.93
CA ARG A 154 -4.14 -12.33 -6.75
C ARG A 154 -4.95 -12.28 -5.46
N ASP A 155 -6.17 -11.78 -5.56
CA ASP A 155 -7.11 -11.63 -4.45
C ASP A 155 -7.68 -12.96 -3.91
N ALA A 156 -7.44 -14.10 -4.58
CA ALA A 156 -7.90 -15.40 -4.11
C ALA A 156 -7.36 -15.72 -2.70
N VAL A 157 -6.18 -15.22 -2.35
CA VAL A 157 -5.60 -15.38 -1.01
C VAL A 157 -6.45 -14.73 0.10
N LYS A 158 -7.23 -13.69 -0.21
CA LYS A 158 -8.10 -13.04 0.79
C LYS A 158 -9.32 -13.88 1.15
N SER A 159 -9.70 -14.82 0.28
CA SER A 159 -10.87 -15.68 0.49
C SER A 159 -10.66 -16.75 1.57
N VAL A 160 -9.41 -17.11 1.87
CA VAL A 160 -9.13 -18.17 2.85
C VAL A 160 -9.24 -17.70 4.30
N SER A 161 -9.16 -16.40 4.56
CA SER A 161 -9.40 -15.81 5.87
C SER A 161 -9.61 -14.30 5.76
N TYR A 162 -10.65 -13.76 6.37
CA TYR A 162 -10.86 -12.32 6.50
C TYR A 162 -11.78 -12.04 7.69
N TRP A 163 -11.63 -10.89 8.33
CA TRP A 163 -12.58 -10.38 9.32
C TRP A 163 -13.36 -9.21 8.75
N ASN A 164 -14.49 -8.87 9.37
CA ASN A 164 -15.34 -7.78 8.88
C ASN A 164 -14.57 -6.44 8.88
N SER A 165 -14.30 -5.92 7.67
CA SER A 165 -13.53 -4.71 7.44
C SER A 165 -14.16 -3.42 7.97
N SER A 166 -15.42 -3.44 8.39
CA SER A 166 -16.03 -2.31 9.12
C SER A 166 -15.59 -2.25 10.59
N LYS A 167 -14.91 -3.28 11.11
CA LYS A 167 -14.44 -3.36 12.51
C LYS A 167 -12.94 -3.59 12.64
N TYR A 168 -12.32 -4.23 11.66
CA TYR A 168 -10.91 -4.60 11.69
C TYR A 168 -10.22 -4.23 10.38
N PHE A 169 -8.97 -3.81 10.47
CA PHE A 169 -8.09 -3.71 9.32
C PHE A 169 -7.43 -5.06 9.05
N ASN A 170 -7.63 -5.61 7.86
CA ASN A 170 -7.09 -6.91 7.47
C ASN A 170 -5.75 -6.75 6.75
N ILE A 171 -4.74 -7.51 7.19
CA ILE A 171 -3.43 -7.61 6.55
C ILE A 171 -3.16 -9.08 6.26
N TRP A 172 -2.86 -9.43 5.01
CA TRP A 172 -2.46 -10.78 4.63
C TRP A 172 -0.96 -10.84 4.38
N LEU A 173 -0.28 -11.79 5.01
CA LEU A 173 1.13 -12.07 4.80
C LEU A 173 1.27 -13.37 3.99
N VAL A 174 2.04 -13.31 2.91
CA VAL A 174 2.19 -14.39 1.92
C VAL A 174 3.65 -14.60 1.51
N ASN A 175 3.98 -15.74 0.92
CA ASN A 175 5.34 -16.06 0.43
C ASN A 175 5.69 -15.26 -0.84
N SER A 176 4.77 -15.24 -1.81
CA SER A 176 4.97 -14.57 -3.09
C SER A 176 3.68 -14.03 -3.68
N ILE A 177 3.82 -12.98 -4.49
CA ILE A 177 2.71 -12.35 -5.21
C ILE A 177 2.97 -12.50 -6.70
N GLU A 178 1.98 -12.99 -7.43
CA GLU A 178 2.04 -13.27 -8.86
C GLU A 178 2.26 -11.96 -9.65
N SER A 179 3.23 -11.89 -10.57
CA SER A 179 3.56 -10.64 -11.28
C SER A 179 2.73 -10.38 -12.54
N SER A 180 1.90 -11.34 -12.98
CA SER A 180 1.04 -11.29 -14.17
C SER A 180 1.78 -10.86 -15.43
N GLY A 181 3.03 -11.32 -15.60
CA GLY A 181 3.87 -10.99 -16.76
C GLY A 181 4.56 -9.62 -16.68
N SER A 182 4.44 -8.91 -15.55
CA SER A 182 5.20 -7.68 -15.30
C SER A 182 6.67 -7.99 -15.00
N VAL A 183 7.57 -7.13 -15.48
CA VAL A 183 9.01 -7.23 -15.16
C VAL A 183 9.22 -6.74 -13.72
N GLY A 184 9.58 -7.66 -12.82
CA GLY A 184 9.92 -7.35 -11.43
C GLY A 184 9.25 -8.28 -10.43
N THR A 185 9.55 -8.05 -9.15
CA THR A 185 8.96 -8.77 -8.02
C THR A 185 7.97 -7.85 -7.33
N ILE A 186 6.74 -8.33 -7.18
CA ILE A 186 5.69 -7.61 -6.46
C ILE A 186 5.80 -7.93 -4.97
N LEU A 187 5.89 -6.89 -4.14
CA LEU A 187 6.11 -6.97 -2.71
C LEU A 187 4.82 -6.79 -1.90
N GLY A 188 3.85 -6.06 -2.46
CA GLY A 188 2.56 -5.83 -1.84
C GLY A 188 1.50 -5.28 -2.81
N TYR A 189 0.27 -5.26 -2.33
CA TYR A 189 -0.84 -4.51 -2.93
C TYR A 189 -1.94 -4.24 -1.91
N ALA A 190 -2.70 -3.17 -2.14
CA ALA A 190 -3.82 -2.75 -1.33
C ALA A 190 -5.12 -2.61 -2.15
N GLN A 191 -6.24 -2.52 -1.45
CA GLN A 191 -7.53 -2.10 -2.03
C GLN A 191 -7.88 -0.68 -1.58
N PHE A 192 -8.30 0.16 -2.52
CA PHE A 192 -8.83 1.49 -2.21
C PHE A 192 -10.11 1.43 -1.34
N PRO A 193 -10.41 2.49 -0.57
CA PRO A 193 -11.59 2.51 0.31
C PRO A 193 -12.90 2.81 -0.41
N TYR A 194 -12.85 3.22 -1.69
CA TYR A 194 -14.02 3.74 -2.41
C TYR A 194 -14.84 2.66 -3.12
N PHE A 195 -14.25 1.48 -3.35
CA PHE A 195 -14.87 0.38 -4.09
C PHE A 195 -14.27 -0.98 -3.72
N GLY A 196 -14.84 -2.03 -4.33
CA GLY A 196 -14.50 -3.42 -4.03
C GLY A 196 -15.32 -3.98 -2.87
N SER A 197 -15.20 -5.29 -2.64
CA SER A 197 -15.89 -5.94 -1.53
C SER A 197 -15.24 -5.57 -0.20
N SER A 198 -16.05 -5.46 0.86
CA SER A 198 -15.54 -5.34 2.23
C SER A 198 -14.73 -6.57 2.65
N SER A 199 -15.03 -7.75 2.10
CA SER A 199 -14.29 -8.99 2.37
C SER A 199 -12.86 -9.00 1.81
N THR A 200 -12.52 -8.06 0.92
CA THR A 200 -11.18 -7.96 0.31
C THR A 200 -10.46 -6.65 0.66
N TYR A 201 -11.08 -5.81 1.50
CA TYR A 201 -10.51 -4.53 1.92
C TYR A 201 -9.37 -4.75 2.94
N GLY A 202 -8.25 -4.09 2.68
CA GLY A 202 -6.98 -4.27 3.39
C GLY A 202 -5.82 -4.44 2.40
N LEU A 203 -4.69 -4.92 2.91
CA LEU A 203 -3.46 -5.08 2.13
C LEU A 203 -2.90 -6.50 2.18
N VAL A 204 -2.25 -6.91 1.10
CA VAL A 204 -1.43 -8.12 1.04
C VAL A 204 0.03 -7.71 0.93
N CYS A 205 0.90 -8.35 1.70
CA CYS A 205 2.33 -8.06 1.73
C CYS A 205 3.11 -9.37 1.81
N ARG A 206 4.28 -9.43 1.17
CA ARG A 206 5.17 -10.58 1.36
C ARG A 206 5.72 -10.60 2.79
N HIS A 207 5.79 -11.76 3.41
CA HIS A 207 6.22 -11.88 4.80
C HIS A 207 7.68 -11.43 5.02
N ASP A 208 8.54 -11.55 4.00
CA ASP A 208 9.93 -11.10 3.99
C ASP A 208 10.09 -9.58 3.78
N GLU A 209 8.98 -8.85 3.57
CA GLU A 209 8.95 -7.39 3.46
C GLU A 209 8.13 -6.72 4.59
N TRP A 210 7.56 -7.54 5.49
CA TRP A 210 6.73 -7.10 6.61
C TRP A 210 7.49 -6.31 7.68
N SER A 211 8.76 -6.66 7.92
CA SER A 211 9.57 -6.12 9.01
C SER A 211 11.04 -5.99 8.61
N ASN A 212 11.95 -5.96 9.59
CA ASN A 212 13.41 -5.95 9.44
C ASN A 212 14.11 -7.09 10.23
N ILE A 213 13.35 -8.08 10.73
CA ILE A 213 13.85 -9.25 11.45
C ILE A 213 13.26 -10.54 10.87
N GLY A 214 13.73 -11.68 11.37
CA GLY A 214 13.22 -13.00 10.98
C GLY A 214 13.52 -13.27 9.51
N THR A 215 12.49 -13.51 8.71
CA THR A 215 12.66 -13.78 7.27
C THR A 215 12.96 -12.53 6.44
N ALA A 216 12.87 -11.34 7.04
CA ALA A 216 13.09 -10.08 6.36
C ALA A 216 14.60 -9.74 6.34
N THR A 217 15.36 -10.37 5.43
CA THR A 217 16.84 -10.34 5.42
C THR A 217 17.46 -9.64 4.20
N GLY A 218 16.66 -9.00 3.35
CA GLY A 218 17.11 -8.33 2.11
C GLY A 218 17.40 -6.83 2.26
N ALA A 219 17.99 -6.20 1.24
CA ALA A 219 18.23 -4.75 1.24
C ALA A 219 16.93 -3.91 1.27
N SER A 220 15.81 -4.50 0.83
CA SER A 220 14.44 -3.96 0.90
C SER A 220 13.74 -4.18 2.23
N ALA A 221 14.23 -5.11 3.07
CA ALA A 221 13.61 -5.56 4.32
C ALA A 221 13.70 -4.52 5.45
N ARG A 222 12.97 -3.42 5.28
CA ARG A 222 12.87 -2.30 6.22
C ARG A 222 11.47 -2.16 6.81
N GLY A 223 10.54 -3.06 6.46
CA GLY A 223 9.14 -2.99 6.84
C GLY A 223 8.37 -1.79 6.27
N ARG A 224 8.81 -1.23 5.13
CA ARG A 224 8.17 -0.05 4.50
C ARG A 224 7.10 -0.38 3.47
N VAL A 225 7.07 -1.63 2.98
CA VAL A 225 6.02 -2.09 2.06
C VAL A 225 4.64 -1.98 2.71
N PRO A 226 4.42 -2.46 3.97
CA PRO A 226 3.15 -2.26 4.64
C PRO A 226 2.74 -0.79 4.75
N SER A 227 3.67 0.11 5.09
CA SER A 227 3.38 1.54 5.22
C SER A 227 2.90 2.15 3.89
N HIS A 228 3.54 1.77 2.78
CA HIS A 228 3.11 2.16 1.43
C HIS A 228 1.69 1.66 1.11
N GLU A 229 1.41 0.37 1.33
CA GLU A 229 0.11 -0.22 1.03
C GLU A 229 -1.02 0.31 1.95
N VAL A 230 -0.73 0.63 3.22
CA VAL A 230 -1.71 1.29 4.09
C VAL A 230 -2.07 2.68 3.55
N GLY A 231 -1.10 3.44 3.01
CA GLY A 231 -1.37 4.72 2.35
C GLY A 231 -2.43 4.58 1.26
N HIS A 232 -2.32 3.55 0.43
CA HIS A 232 -3.33 3.19 -0.56
C HIS A 232 -4.68 2.81 0.04
N CYS A 233 -4.71 2.02 1.12
CA CYS A 233 -5.97 1.71 1.82
C CYS A 233 -6.66 2.97 2.38
N LEU A 234 -5.88 4.00 2.73
CA LEU A 234 -6.37 5.30 3.21
C LEU A 234 -6.69 6.29 2.08
N GLY A 235 -6.55 5.88 0.82
CA GLY A 235 -6.97 6.68 -0.32
C GLY A 235 -5.86 7.46 -1.01
N LEU A 236 -4.59 7.28 -0.64
CA LEU A 236 -3.46 7.91 -1.33
C LEU A 236 -3.15 7.19 -2.65
N TYR A 237 -2.84 7.94 -3.70
CA TYR A 237 -2.22 7.41 -4.90
C TYR A 237 -0.70 7.31 -4.71
N ARG A 238 0.00 6.71 -5.69
CA ARG A 238 1.46 6.82 -5.76
C ARG A 238 1.82 8.27 -6.09
N THR A 239 2.88 8.82 -5.49
CA THR A 239 3.28 10.23 -5.62
C THR A 239 3.54 10.73 -7.05
N PHE A 240 3.69 9.83 -8.02
CA PHE A 240 3.89 10.17 -9.44
C PHE A 240 2.79 9.58 -10.33
N GLN A 241 1.61 9.30 -9.76
CA GLN A 241 0.47 8.75 -10.49
C GLN A 241 0.11 9.66 -11.67
N GLY A 242 -0.15 9.07 -12.84
CA GLY A 242 -0.65 9.84 -13.99
C GLY A 242 0.31 10.91 -14.55
N SER A 243 1.60 10.88 -14.19
CA SER A 243 2.63 11.88 -14.56
C SER A 243 2.42 13.26 -13.90
N CYS A 244 3.44 14.12 -14.00
CA CYS A 244 3.34 15.51 -13.57
C CYS A 244 2.29 16.27 -14.41
N GLY A 245 1.45 17.07 -13.75
CA GLY A 245 0.53 18.00 -14.41
C GLY A 245 0.69 19.43 -13.87
N SER A 246 -0.17 20.33 -14.35
CA SER A 246 -0.12 21.77 -13.99
C SER A 246 -1.02 22.16 -12.82
N ASN A 247 -1.83 21.23 -12.29
CA ASN A 247 -2.73 21.46 -11.17
C ASN A 247 -2.77 20.24 -10.25
N CYS A 248 -2.22 20.37 -9.05
CA CYS A 248 -2.16 19.30 -8.07
C CYS A 248 -3.52 18.81 -7.57
N ASN A 249 -4.65 19.48 -7.85
CA ASN A 249 -5.97 18.99 -7.42
C ASN A 249 -6.56 17.93 -8.35
N ASN A 250 -5.98 17.73 -9.54
CA ASN A 250 -6.51 16.83 -10.56
C ASN A 250 -5.44 16.18 -11.46
N SER A 251 -4.18 16.26 -11.05
CA SER A 251 -3.05 15.62 -11.70
C SER A 251 -2.07 15.11 -10.65
N GLY A 252 -1.21 14.17 -11.02
CA GLY A 252 -0.34 13.52 -10.05
C GLY A 252 -1.11 12.58 -9.13
N ASP A 253 -0.74 12.61 -7.86
CA ASP A 253 -1.39 11.91 -6.74
C ASP A 253 -2.55 12.68 -6.12
N GLU A 254 -2.88 13.84 -6.68
CA GLU A 254 -3.90 14.78 -6.20
C GLU A 254 -3.60 15.43 -4.83
N ILE A 255 -2.32 15.46 -4.44
CA ILE A 255 -1.80 16.10 -3.23
C ILE A 255 -0.93 17.31 -3.63
N CYS A 256 -1.07 18.45 -2.95
CA CYS A 256 -0.54 19.74 -3.42
C CYS A 256 0.80 20.17 -2.82
N ASP A 257 1.18 19.61 -1.68
CA ASP A 257 2.44 19.84 -0.99
C ASP A 257 3.54 18.85 -1.39
#